data_AF-A0A3A9K505-F1
#
_entry.id   AF-A0A3A9K505-F1
#
_cell.length_a   1.000
_cell.length_b   1.000
_cell.length_c   1.000
_cell.angle_alpha   90.00
_cell.angle_beta   90.00
_cell.angle_gamma   90.00
#
_symmetry.space_group_name_H-M   'P 1'
#
loop_
_entity.id
_entity.type
_entity.pdbx_description
1 polymer ?
#
loop_
_entity_poly.entity_id
_entity_poly.type
_entity_poly.pdbx_seq_one_letter_code
_entity_poly.pdbx_strand_id
1 'polypeptide(L)'
;MFKKLSILFSFLFLVLTIGGCGASEDQSPSTTNQNSASEDSQFVEYGVAGRIVEITVSEDESILGSILVEGSEENGATYTEALVTITSDTKIYKNELSSFEDLTMDMYVNVFFQGDVKESFPVQATAKQINIIPDDAK
;
A
#
# COMPACT_ATOMS: atom_id res chain seq x y z
N MET A 1 -29.34 -8.28 -17.83
CA MET A 1 -29.35 -9.54 -18.61
C MET A 1 -28.00 -10.22 -18.39
N PHE A 2 -27.91 -11.08 -17.36
CA PHE A 2 -26.65 -11.64 -16.86
C PHE A 2 -26.23 -12.85 -17.70
N LYS A 3 -25.04 -12.78 -18.30
CA LYS A 3 -24.47 -13.86 -19.11
C LYS A 3 -23.69 -14.79 -18.18
N LYS A 4 -24.14 -16.05 -18.11
CA LYS A 4 -23.59 -17.12 -17.27
C LYS A 4 -22.15 -17.42 -17.69
N LEU A 5 -21.20 -17.27 -16.76
CA LEU A 5 -19.81 -17.67 -16.96
C LEU A 5 -19.64 -19.13 -16.50
N SER A 6 -19.28 -19.99 -17.45
CA SER A 6 -19.18 -21.44 -17.29
C SER A 6 -17.95 -21.83 -16.47
N ILE A 7 -18.17 -22.48 -15.33
CA ILE A 7 -17.12 -23.14 -14.52
C ILE A 7 -16.81 -24.48 -15.19
N LEU A 8 -15.62 -24.63 -15.76
CA LEU A 8 -15.13 -25.92 -16.25
C LEU A 8 -14.21 -26.55 -15.21
N PHE A 9 -14.75 -27.56 -14.55
CA PHE A 9 -14.07 -28.48 -13.62
C PHE A 9 -13.08 -29.32 -14.44
N SER A 10 -11.77 -29.05 -14.33
CA SER A 10 -10.74 -29.95 -14.87
C SER A 10 -10.11 -30.73 -13.72
N PHE A 11 -10.76 -31.83 -13.39
CA PHE A 11 -10.23 -32.88 -12.53
C PHE A 11 -9.49 -33.87 -13.45
N LEU A 12 -8.16 -33.89 -13.40
CA LEU A 12 -7.39 -35.00 -13.95
C LEU A 12 -6.30 -35.43 -12.97
N PHE A 13 -6.63 -36.50 -12.26
CA PHE A 13 -5.74 -37.39 -11.52
C PHE A 13 -4.63 -37.96 -12.42
N LEU A 14 -3.39 -38.08 -11.93
CA LEU A 14 -2.62 -39.35 -11.90
C LEU A 14 -1.26 -39.26 -11.16
N VAL A 15 -1.30 -39.55 -9.85
CA VAL A 15 -0.47 -40.50 -9.06
C VAL A 15 0.90 -41.04 -9.58
N LEU A 16 1.90 -40.93 -8.68
CA LEU A 16 3.11 -41.74 -8.36
C LEU A 16 4.34 -41.80 -9.29
N THR A 17 5.50 -41.43 -8.74
CA THR A 17 6.58 -42.41 -8.41
C THR A 17 7.47 -41.94 -7.26
N ILE A 18 7.82 -42.89 -6.40
CA ILE A 18 8.72 -42.85 -5.24
C ILE A 18 10.18 -42.99 -5.70
N GLY A 19 11.13 -42.37 -4.98
CA GLY A 19 12.50 -42.89 -4.84
C GLY A 19 13.62 -41.86 -4.95
N GLY A 20 14.23 -41.51 -3.81
CA GLY A 20 15.46 -40.70 -3.78
C GLY A 20 15.89 -40.29 -2.38
N CYS A 21 16.26 -41.26 -1.53
CA CYS A 21 16.96 -40.98 -0.27
C CYS A 21 18.46 -40.87 -0.58
N GLY A 22 19.02 -39.68 -0.48
CA GLY A 22 20.45 -39.42 -0.55
C GLY A 22 20.88 -38.76 0.75
N ALA A 23 21.53 -39.53 1.62
CA ALA A 23 22.21 -39.04 2.81
C ALA A 23 23.56 -38.45 2.40
N SER A 24 23.82 -37.21 2.83
CA SER A 24 25.17 -36.71 3.09
C SER A 24 25.05 -35.57 4.10
N GLU A 25 25.66 -35.80 5.25
CA GLU A 25 25.79 -34.90 6.38
C GLU A 25 26.60 -33.66 5.97
N ASP A 26 26.17 -32.47 6.40
CA ASP A 26 27.12 -31.48 6.88
C ASP A 26 26.44 -30.63 7.97
N GLN A 27 26.80 -30.94 9.21
CA GLN A 27 26.50 -30.14 10.38
C GLN A 27 27.51 -29.00 10.45
N SER A 28 27.05 -27.77 10.26
CA SER A 28 27.76 -26.59 10.76
C SER A 28 26.93 -25.99 11.90
N PRO A 29 27.48 -25.84 13.12
CA PRO A 29 26.75 -25.34 14.26
C PRO A 29 26.81 -23.82 14.29
N SER A 30 25.64 -23.18 14.21
CA SER A 30 25.48 -21.81 14.67
C SER A 30 24.15 -21.69 15.41
N THR A 31 24.26 -21.95 16.72
CA THR A 31 23.51 -21.37 17.83
C THR A 31 22.19 -20.69 17.49
N THR A 32 21.12 -21.46 17.66
CA THR A 32 19.76 -20.98 17.86
C THR A 32 19.69 -20.04 19.07
N ASN A 33 19.70 -18.74 18.83
CA ASN A 33 19.07 -17.76 19.72
C ASN A 33 17.68 -17.49 19.15
N GLN A 34 16.70 -18.29 19.58
CA GLN A 34 15.28 -18.03 19.32
C GLN A 34 14.83 -16.85 20.19
N ASN A 35 15.16 -15.64 19.75
CA ASN A 35 14.26 -14.51 19.93
C ASN A 35 13.25 -14.61 18.79
N SER A 36 12.11 -15.25 19.05
CA SER A 36 10.92 -15.14 18.22
C SER A 36 10.38 -13.71 18.33
N ALA A 37 11.04 -12.77 17.64
CA ALA A 37 10.37 -11.58 17.16
C ALA A 37 9.44 -12.07 16.05
N SER A 38 8.13 -11.87 16.23
CA SER A 38 7.14 -12.14 15.20
C SER A 38 7.59 -11.49 13.89
N GLU A 39 7.80 -12.28 12.83
CA GLU A 39 8.09 -11.83 11.46
C GLU A 39 6.95 -11.02 10.83
N ASP A 40 5.90 -10.72 11.61
CA ASP A 40 4.70 -9.97 11.20
C ASP A 40 4.74 -8.49 11.62
N SER A 41 5.91 -7.99 12.01
CA SER A 41 6.11 -6.53 12.11
C SER A 41 6.42 -5.98 10.73
N GLN A 42 5.41 -5.96 9.84
CA GLN A 42 5.50 -5.27 8.56
C GLN A 42 5.71 -3.79 8.85
N PHE A 43 6.90 -3.26 8.57
CA PHE A 43 7.12 -1.82 8.55
C PHE A 43 6.15 -1.23 7.54
N VAL A 44 5.20 -0.42 8.01
CA VAL A 44 4.27 0.28 7.11
C VAL A 44 4.99 1.51 6.59
N GLU A 45 5.52 1.41 5.38
CA GLU A 45 6.19 2.51 4.68
C GLU A 45 5.16 3.46 4.07
N TYR A 46 5.47 4.76 4.07
CA TYR A 46 4.65 5.74 3.38
C TYR A 46 4.85 5.59 1.88
N GLY A 47 3.76 5.56 1.10
CA GLY A 47 3.85 5.63 -0.35
C GLY A 47 4.42 6.98 -0.79
N VAL A 48 3.80 8.07 -0.33
CA VAL A 48 4.31 9.44 -0.49
C VAL A 48 4.12 10.20 0.82
N ALA A 49 5.06 11.09 1.15
CA ALA A 49 4.93 12.06 2.22
C ALA A 49 5.30 13.44 1.67
N GLY A 50 4.52 14.47 1.99
CA GLY A 50 4.76 15.77 1.36
C GLY A 50 3.59 16.74 1.46
N ARG A 51 3.68 17.84 0.72
CA ARG A 51 2.63 18.87 0.68
C ARG A 51 1.64 18.57 -0.43
N ILE A 52 0.36 18.83 -0.16
CA ILE A 52 -0.68 18.82 -1.18
C ILE A 52 -0.51 20.07 -2.05
N VAL A 53 -0.20 19.86 -3.33
CA VAL A 53 0.02 20.92 -4.32
C VAL A 53 -1.11 21.02 -5.36
N GLU A 54 -2.00 20.02 -5.40
CA GLU A 54 -3.24 20.06 -6.19
C GLU A 54 -4.31 19.22 -5.52
N ILE A 55 -5.58 19.64 -5.63
CA ILE A 55 -6.77 18.87 -5.24
C ILE A 55 -7.78 18.94 -6.38
N THR A 56 -8.29 17.79 -6.80
CA THR A 56 -9.37 17.66 -7.78
C THR A 56 -10.53 16.91 -7.15
N VAL A 57 -11.73 17.48 -7.24
CA VAL A 57 -12.97 16.78 -6.84
C VAL A 57 -13.47 15.97 -8.03
N SER A 58 -13.88 14.73 -7.78
CA SER A 58 -14.41 13.85 -8.82
C SER A 58 -15.90 14.08 -9.05
N GLU A 59 -16.37 13.88 -10.28
CA GLU A 59 -17.80 13.76 -10.60
C GLU A 59 -18.32 12.31 -10.51
N ASP A 60 -17.41 11.33 -10.39
CA ASP A 60 -17.73 9.91 -10.22
C ASP A 60 -18.06 9.60 -8.75
N GLU A 61 -19.25 9.07 -8.46
CA GLU A 61 -19.71 8.75 -7.11
C GLU A 61 -18.82 7.74 -6.34
N SER A 62 -18.01 6.95 -7.05
CA SER A 62 -17.09 5.97 -6.46
C SER A 62 -15.73 6.54 -6.04
N ILE A 63 -15.42 7.76 -6.49
CA ILE A 63 -14.15 8.44 -6.22
C ILE A 63 -14.49 9.79 -5.58
N LEU A 64 -13.88 10.12 -4.43
CA LEU A 64 -14.10 11.42 -3.81
C LEU A 64 -13.30 12.51 -4.55
N GLY A 65 -12.09 12.16 -4.98
CA GLY A 65 -11.22 13.05 -5.72
C GLY A 65 -9.80 12.51 -5.85
N SER A 66 -8.88 13.41 -6.18
CA SER A 66 -7.45 13.15 -6.17
C SER A 66 -6.67 14.32 -5.58
N ILE A 67 -5.48 14.01 -5.06
CA ILE A 67 -4.50 15.00 -4.63
C ILE A 67 -3.16 14.75 -5.32
N LEU A 68 -2.45 15.80 -5.70
CA LEU A 68 -1.03 15.72 -6.05
C LEU A 68 -0.22 16.06 -4.79
N VAL A 69 0.68 15.16 -4.41
CA VAL A 69 1.55 15.32 -3.24
C VAL A 69 3.00 15.37 -3.69
N GLU A 70 3.71 16.42 -3.28
CA GLU A 70 5.14 16.63 -3.53
C GLU A 70 5.93 16.63 -2.22
N GLY A 71 6.98 15.82 -2.17
CA GLY A 71 7.85 15.58 -1.02
C GLY A 71 9.34 15.65 -1.37
N SER A 72 10.17 15.56 -0.33
CA SER A 72 11.63 15.44 -0.47
C SER A 72 12.05 13.97 -0.49
N GLU A 73 13.30 13.68 -0.90
CA GLU A 73 13.87 12.33 -0.85
C GLU A 73 14.14 11.84 0.60
N GLU A 74 14.14 12.75 1.57
CA GLU A 74 14.55 12.50 2.96
C GLU A 74 13.36 12.58 3.95
N ASN A 75 12.23 11.97 3.62
CA ASN A 75 11.03 11.95 4.47
C ASN A 75 10.53 10.55 4.85
N GLY A 76 11.26 9.50 4.43
CA GLY A 76 10.93 8.11 4.70
C GLY A 76 9.77 7.55 3.86
N ALA A 77 9.35 8.26 2.80
CA ALA A 77 8.42 7.74 1.81
C ALA A 77 9.13 7.06 0.64
N THR A 78 8.47 6.09 0.02
CA THR A 78 8.98 5.36 -1.15
C THR A 78 9.09 6.27 -2.38
N TYR A 79 8.15 7.20 -2.55
CA TYR A 79 8.07 8.10 -3.70
C TYR A 79 8.07 9.55 -3.25
N THR A 80 8.71 10.41 -4.05
CA THR A 80 8.77 11.85 -3.82
C THR A 80 7.56 12.60 -4.37
N GLU A 81 6.88 12.05 -5.38
CA GLU A 81 5.74 12.71 -6.01
C GLU A 81 4.69 11.68 -6.44
N ALA A 82 3.43 11.91 -6.06
CA ALA A 82 2.33 11.01 -6.42
C ALA A 82 1.02 11.74 -6.67
N LEU A 83 0.32 11.32 -7.73
CA LEU A 83 -1.10 11.60 -7.94
C LEU A 83 -1.91 10.50 -7.24
N VAL A 84 -2.58 10.88 -6.16
CA VAL A 84 -3.26 9.96 -5.24
C VAL A 84 -4.76 10.03 -5.44
N THR A 85 -5.39 8.92 -5.82
CA THR A 85 -6.84 8.78 -5.87
C THR A 85 -7.40 8.47 -4.47
N ILE A 86 -8.47 9.18 -4.10
CA ILE A 86 -9.15 9.05 -2.81
C ILE A 86 -10.55 8.51 -3.06
N THR A 87 -10.90 7.43 -2.38
CA THR A 87 -12.21 6.77 -2.47
C THR A 87 -12.94 6.86 -1.14
N SER A 88 -14.20 6.41 -1.09
CA SER A 88 -14.95 6.30 0.15
C SER A 88 -14.34 5.33 1.18
N ASP A 89 -13.48 4.41 0.73
CA ASP A 89 -12.76 3.47 1.61
C ASP A 89 -11.47 4.07 2.20
N THR A 90 -11.01 5.22 1.70
CA THR A 90 -9.79 5.87 2.18
C THR A 90 -10.04 6.45 3.58
N LYS A 91 -9.18 6.10 4.55
CA LYS A 91 -9.24 6.67 5.90
C LYS A 91 -8.40 7.94 5.98
N ILE A 92 -9.01 9.05 6.36
CA ILE A 92 -8.31 10.33 6.52
C ILE A 92 -8.25 10.67 8.00
N TYR A 93 -7.07 10.98 8.53
CA TYR A 93 -6.87 11.32 9.93
C TYR A 93 -6.28 12.72 10.10
N LYS A 94 -6.93 13.51 10.96
CA LYS A 94 -6.44 14.79 11.50
C LYS A 94 -6.63 14.76 13.02
N ASN A 95 -5.69 14.15 13.74
CA ASN A 95 -5.83 13.71 15.14
C ASN A 95 -6.93 12.63 15.35
N GLU A 96 -8.10 12.81 14.75
CA GLU A 96 -9.23 11.89 14.67
C GLU A 96 -9.64 11.65 13.21
N LEU A 97 -10.66 10.81 12.98
CA LEU A 97 -11.16 10.53 11.63
C LEU A 97 -11.76 11.80 11.02
N SER A 98 -11.36 12.12 9.78
CA SER A 98 -11.71 13.31 9.01
C SER A 98 -12.34 12.92 7.67
N SER A 99 -12.82 13.90 6.90
CA SER A 99 -13.34 13.69 5.54
C SER A 99 -12.41 14.25 4.46
N PHE A 100 -12.74 13.98 3.20
CA PHE A 100 -11.99 14.48 2.04
C PHE A 100 -12.04 16.01 1.96
N GLU A 101 -13.16 16.62 2.34
CA GLU A 101 -13.38 18.07 2.34
C GLU A 101 -12.48 18.80 3.35
N ASP A 102 -11.91 18.10 4.33
CA ASP A 102 -10.97 18.66 5.29
C ASP A 102 -9.55 18.80 4.72
N LEU A 103 -9.27 18.18 3.57
CA LEU A 103 -7.99 18.34 2.88
C LEU A 103 -7.93 19.72 2.23
N THR A 104 -6.87 20.46 2.51
CA THR A 104 -6.59 21.73 1.85
C THR A 104 -5.21 21.72 1.23
N MET A 105 -5.03 22.60 0.24
CA MET A 105 -3.72 22.93 -0.31
C MET A 105 -2.72 23.24 0.80
N ASP A 106 -1.45 22.94 0.54
CA ASP A 106 -0.30 23.16 1.43
C ASP A 106 -0.29 22.33 2.74
N MET A 107 -1.32 21.52 3.01
CA MET A 107 -1.26 20.54 4.10
C MET A 107 -0.16 19.51 3.83
N TYR A 108 0.59 19.17 4.87
CA TYR A 108 1.55 18.07 4.80
C TYR A 108 0.89 16.77 5.21
N VAL A 109 1.08 15.74 4.41
CA VAL A 109 0.41 14.45 4.58
C VAL A 109 1.40 13.30 4.45
N ASN A 110 1.14 12.23 5.19
CA ASN A 110 1.71 10.91 4.93
C ASN A 110 0.61 10.05 4.32
N VAL A 111 0.85 9.51 3.13
CA VAL A 111 -0.12 8.71 2.38
C VAL A 111 0.37 7.27 2.31
N PHE A 112 -0.52 6.34 2.66
CA PHE A 112 -0.30 4.91 2.49
C PHE A 112 -1.12 4.43 1.29
N PHE A 113 -0.47 3.74 0.36
CA PHE A 113 -1.12 3.23 -0.84
C PHE A 113 -1.86 1.93 -0.58
N GLN A 114 -2.89 1.70 -1.40
CA GLN A 114 -3.63 0.45 -1.48
C GLN A 114 -3.43 -0.16 -2.86
N GLY A 115 -3.14 -1.45 -2.90
CA GLY A 115 -3.03 -2.20 -4.15
C GLY A 115 -1.81 -1.79 -4.98
N ASP A 116 -1.95 -1.94 -6.29
CA ASP A 116 -0.86 -1.71 -7.24
C ASP A 116 -0.59 -0.21 -7.44
N VAL A 117 0.69 0.12 -7.63
CA VAL A 117 1.15 1.47 -7.96
C VAL A 117 1.53 1.51 -9.44
N LYS A 118 1.06 2.54 -10.16
CA LYS A 118 1.52 2.79 -11.54
C LYS A 118 2.76 3.66 -11.49
N GLU A 119 3.90 3.07 -11.88
CA GLU A 119 5.23 3.69 -11.82
C GLU A 119 5.49 4.67 -13.00
N SER A 120 4.54 5.56 -13.27
CA SER A 120 4.78 6.77 -14.08
C SER A 120 5.38 7.88 -13.20
N PHE A 121 5.74 9.03 -13.80
CA PHE A 121 6.10 10.22 -13.02
C PHE A 121 5.11 11.37 -13.29
N PRO A 122 4.36 11.86 -12.27
CA PRO A 122 4.28 11.32 -10.91
C PRO A 122 3.71 9.90 -10.86
N VAL A 123 3.98 9.16 -9.79
CA VAL A 123 3.38 7.83 -9.61
C VAL A 123 1.89 7.97 -9.37
N GLN A 124 1.11 6.97 -9.75
CA GLN A 124 -0.35 6.99 -9.53
C GLN A 124 -0.74 5.82 -8.64
N ALA A 125 -1.48 6.12 -7.57
CA ALA A 125 -1.92 5.12 -6.60
C ALA A 125 -3.26 5.49 -5.95
N THR A 126 -3.95 4.49 -5.40
CA THR A 126 -5.13 4.71 -4.55
C THR A 126 -4.70 4.80 -3.10
N ALA A 127 -5.22 5.76 -2.34
CA ALA A 127 -4.94 5.87 -0.92
C ALA A 127 -5.72 4.84 -0.11
N LYS A 128 -4.99 4.05 0.68
CA LYS A 128 -5.54 3.30 1.82
C LYS A 128 -5.86 4.25 2.97
N GLN A 129 -4.90 5.14 3.28
CA GLN A 129 -4.95 6.04 4.42
C GLN A 129 -4.15 7.30 4.15
N ILE A 130 -4.63 8.43 4.68
CA ILE A 130 -3.96 9.72 4.66
C ILE A 130 -3.90 10.24 6.09
N ASN A 131 -2.69 10.54 6.57
CA ASN A 131 -2.48 11.20 7.86
C ASN A 131 -2.06 12.65 7.60
N ILE A 132 -2.84 13.61 8.07
CA ILE A 132 -2.49 15.03 8.04
C ILE A 132 -1.53 15.30 9.20
N ILE A 133 -0.35 15.83 8.87
CA ILE A 133 0.72 16.13 9.82
C ILE A 133 0.67 17.63 10.18
N PRO A 134 0.39 17.98 11.44
CA PRO A 134 0.43 19.37 11.91
C PRO A 134 1.81 20.01 11.70
N ASP A 135 1.84 21.33 11.45
CA ASP A 135 3.10 22.05 11.21
C ASP A 135 4.08 22.02 12.39
N ASP A 136 3.57 21.95 13.61
CA ASP A 136 4.34 21.86 14.86
C ASP A 136 4.94 20.47 15.13
N ALA A 137 4.54 19.46 14.33
CA ALA A 137 5.00 18.08 14.45
C ALA A 137 6.03 17.67 13.36
N LYS A 138 6.48 18.62 12.54
CA LYS A 138 7.42 18.42 11.43
C LYS A 138 8.89 18.53 11.83
#